data_AF-A0A9Q0L7I3-F1
#
_entry.id   AF-A0A9Q0L7I3-F1
#
_cell.length_a   1.000
_cell.length_b   1.000
_cell.length_c   1.000
_cell.angle_alpha   90.00
_cell.angle_beta   90.00
_cell.angle_gamma   90.00
#
_symmetry.space_group_name_H-M   'P 1'
#
loop_
_entity.id
_entity.type
_entity.pdbx_description
1 polymer ?
#
loop_
_entity_poly.entity_id
_entity_poly.type
_entity_poly.pdbx_seq_one_letter_code
_entity_poly.pdbx_strand_id
1 'polypeptide(L)'
;MGNTQEKKQINKGNQNSNSNPNEKEKEKEKEIEEEIEEEKRAEFDGFFQKENEEEFSMFYDIPDDLVIYICRFLDQNQLILLAQSCKKFEELAFEPCLWNDRSISLYQTVNRFTIVRLTRTVEHLQGIRMKHCRIQNLPSFFDEMKKRCGDLKTLELHSCFVENPSKEETKLGSIAQLSSSLKNLPQLTELSLPSSRLGTIPPEIYKLKQLQKLNLVANQFNSNPFTSKISNLDSLKELRLDMNDISIIEPNIFKLKHMEVLSFSFNSISALPSEIGNLTELRNLRLSNNSISFLPNTMKSLLSLKTIEIGSNRLGSFPDVLLECQDLERIELFNNQIRTIPNEINKLSNLKVLKLNSNQIQEIPSNLFKLEHLEFLDLRLNQISSIPIEISNAKSLHHLIIFGNKLTSLPHTICFLHLQQLSVQGNQILSLPSEFGDTQFALTNSLTHLDLSSNSLTEISESIINMKNLLYLDLTKNSGNSSLAYTLRSYFKDWPNLTYKLD
;
A
#
# COMPACT_ATOMS: atom_id res chain seq x y z
N MET A 1 10.62 -39.69 34.05
CA MET A 1 10.45 -39.60 35.51
C MET A 1 11.55 -38.69 36.01
N GLY A 2 11.39 -37.47 36.55
CA GLY A 2 10.26 -36.69 37.01
C GLY A 2 10.77 -35.81 38.16
N ASN A 3 10.62 -34.47 38.02
CA ASN A 3 10.65 -33.41 39.05
C ASN A 3 11.95 -33.15 39.85
N THR A 4 12.63 -32.01 39.72
CA THR A 4 12.35 -30.58 40.07
C THR A 4 12.70 -30.17 41.51
N GLN A 5 13.30 -28.97 41.56
CA GLN A 5 13.43 -28.00 42.66
C GLN A 5 14.69 -28.05 43.53
N GLU A 6 15.55 -27.05 43.34
CA GLU A 6 16.13 -26.30 44.45
C GLU A 6 16.31 -24.81 44.06
N LYS A 7 15.67 -23.93 44.84
CA LYS A 7 15.90 -22.48 44.88
C LYS A 7 16.91 -22.20 45.99
N LYS A 8 17.87 -21.28 45.78
CA LYS A 8 18.09 -20.12 46.69
C LYS A 8 19.17 -19.16 46.17
N GLN A 9 18.85 -17.88 46.36
CA GLN A 9 19.63 -16.66 46.15
C GLN A 9 20.97 -16.67 46.89
N ILE A 10 22.02 -16.04 46.32
CA ILE A 10 22.84 -15.01 46.99
C ILE A 10 23.35 -14.03 45.91
N ASN A 11 23.12 -12.74 46.16
CA ASN A 11 23.62 -11.60 45.41
C ASN A 11 24.51 -10.79 46.36
N LYS A 12 25.74 -10.39 45.98
CA LYS A 12 26.45 -9.22 46.53
C LYS A 12 27.82 -8.97 45.86
N GLY A 13 27.94 -7.78 45.24
CA GLY A 13 29.09 -6.88 45.37
C GLY A 13 30.22 -7.00 44.36
N ASN A 14 30.30 -6.09 43.39
CA ASN A 14 31.13 -4.87 43.53
C ASN A 14 31.10 -4.00 42.27
N GLN A 15 30.77 -2.72 42.48
CA GLN A 15 30.92 -1.62 41.53
C GLN A 15 32.38 -1.17 41.47
N ASN A 16 32.88 -0.83 40.28
CA ASN A 16 33.73 0.33 40.09
C ASN A 16 33.71 0.81 38.62
N SER A 17 33.20 2.04 38.48
CA SER A 17 33.61 3.13 37.56
C SER A 17 34.13 2.82 36.14
N ASN A 18 33.36 3.24 35.13
CA ASN A 18 33.87 4.03 34.01
C ASN A 18 32.70 4.83 33.41
N SER A 19 32.68 6.14 33.65
CA SER A 19 31.69 7.08 33.10
C SER A 19 32.03 7.43 31.66
N ASN A 20 31.02 7.38 30.79
CA ASN A 20 31.14 7.53 29.35
C ASN A 20 31.02 9.03 28.97
N PRO A 21 31.87 9.60 28.09
CA PRO A 21 31.83 11.01 27.70
C PRO A 21 30.48 11.47 27.09
N ASN A 22 29.73 10.53 26.52
CA ASN A 22 28.45 10.77 25.84
C ASN A 22 27.27 11.12 26.77
N GLU A 23 27.36 10.88 28.08
CA GLU A 23 26.28 11.26 29.01
C GLU A 23 26.37 12.74 29.40
N LYS A 24 27.59 13.28 29.52
CA LYS A 24 27.81 14.70 29.84
C LYS A 24 27.49 15.64 28.68
N GLU A 25 27.65 15.19 27.44
CA GLU A 25 27.22 15.96 26.26
C GLU A 25 25.69 15.96 26.12
N LYS A 26 25.01 14.86 26.44
CA LYS A 26 23.54 14.80 26.45
C LYS A 26 22.89 15.60 27.58
N GLU A 27 23.52 15.68 28.75
CA GLU A 27 23.04 16.55 29.83
C GLU A 27 23.19 18.03 29.46
N LYS A 28 24.27 18.41 28.77
CA LYS A 28 24.46 19.78 28.27
C LYS A 28 23.51 20.15 27.13
N GLU A 29 23.22 19.23 26.21
CA GLU A 29 22.19 19.46 25.18
C GLU A 29 20.81 19.65 25.80
N LYS A 30 20.48 18.90 26.86
CA LYS A 30 19.24 19.07 27.62
C LYS A 30 19.16 20.39 28.37
N GLU A 31 20.23 20.82 29.03
CA GLU A 31 20.26 22.11 29.72
C GLU A 31 20.10 23.26 28.72
N ILE A 32 20.71 23.18 27.54
CA ILE A 32 20.55 24.20 26.48
C ILE A 32 19.12 24.18 25.90
N GLU A 33 18.51 23.00 25.73
CA GLU A 33 17.10 22.90 25.33
C GLU A 33 16.15 23.49 26.38
N GLU A 34 16.40 23.23 27.68
CA GLU A 34 15.60 23.79 28.78
C GLU A 34 15.77 25.32 28.91
N GLU A 35 16.98 25.86 28.70
CA GLU A 35 17.24 27.31 28.73
C GLU A 35 16.57 28.03 27.54
N ILE A 36 16.59 27.42 26.35
CA ILE A 36 15.85 27.91 25.16
C ILE A 36 14.32 27.82 25.38
N GLU A 37 13.83 26.81 26.11
CA GLU A 37 12.41 26.70 26.46
C GLU A 37 11.98 27.73 27.52
N GLU A 38 12.83 28.08 28.47
CA GLU A 38 12.55 29.13 29.47
C GLU A 38 12.56 30.54 28.87
N GLU A 39 13.52 30.87 27.98
CA GLU A 39 13.52 32.16 27.27
C GLU A 39 12.26 32.34 26.40
N LYS A 40 11.86 31.29 25.68
CA LYS A 40 10.63 31.30 24.87
C LYS A 40 9.37 31.38 25.71
N ARG A 41 9.37 30.80 26.92
CA ARG A 41 8.28 30.94 27.90
C ARG A 41 8.17 32.36 28.46
N ALA A 42 9.29 33.01 28.75
CA ALA A 42 9.29 34.38 29.25
C ALA A 42 8.80 35.39 28.20
N GLU A 43 9.17 35.21 26.93
CA GLU A 43 8.56 35.94 25.82
C GLU A 43 7.04 35.68 25.75
N PHE A 44 6.61 34.42 25.88
CA PHE A 44 5.20 34.01 25.80
C PHE A 44 4.33 34.56 26.94
N ASP A 45 4.80 34.54 28.18
CA ASP A 45 4.06 35.07 29.35
C ASP A 45 3.94 36.60 29.30
N GLY A 46 4.91 37.30 28.69
CA GLY A 46 4.83 38.74 28.43
C GLY A 46 3.78 39.12 27.38
N PHE A 47 3.44 38.20 26.46
CA PHE A 47 2.45 38.42 25.40
C PHE A 47 0.99 38.28 25.89
N PHE A 48 0.72 37.41 26.87
CA PHE A 48 -0.66 37.14 27.36
C PHE A 48 -1.10 37.97 28.58
N GLN A 49 -0.24 38.82 29.14
CA GLN A 49 -0.65 39.78 30.19
C GLN A 49 -1.42 41.01 29.67
N LYS A 50 -1.67 41.12 28.37
CA LYS A 50 -2.40 42.24 27.75
C LYS A 50 -3.82 41.82 27.37
N GLU A 51 -4.77 42.10 28.27
CA GLU A 51 -6.20 41.77 28.14
C GLU A 51 -6.96 42.71 27.17
N ASN A 52 -6.73 42.67 25.85
CA ASN A 52 -7.63 43.36 24.91
C ASN A 52 -7.84 42.59 23.59
N GLU A 53 -9.10 42.49 23.16
CA GLU A 53 -9.58 41.70 22.02
C GLU A 53 -9.18 42.26 20.63
N GLU A 54 -8.71 43.51 20.53
CA GLU A 54 -8.49 44.17 19.23
C GLU A 54 -7.12 43.86 18.55
N GLU A 55 -6.16 43.22 19.23
CA GLU A 55 -4.82 42.94 18.69
C GLU A 55 -4.60 41.50 18.17
N PHE A 56 -5.63 40.63 18.19
CA PHE A 56 -5.52 39.29 17.58
C PHE A 56 -5.41 39.29 16.04
N SER A 57 -5.50 40.46 15.40
CA SER A 57 -5.26 40.64 13.97
C SER A 57 -3.80 40.39 13.55
N MET A 58 -2.84 40.35 14.49
CA MET A 58 -1.42 40.06 14.21
C MET A 58 -1.10 38.56 14.05
N PHE A 59 -2.08 37.65 14.21
CA PHE A 59 -1.88 36.19 14.16
C PHE A 59 -1.74 35.59 12.74
N TYR A 60 -1.65 36.40 11.68
CA TYR A 60 -1.56 35.90 10.29
C TYR A 60 -0.20 35.24 9.96
N ASP A 61 0.89 35.63 10.63
CA ASP A 61 2.27 35.26 10.24
C ASP A 61 3.02 34.40 11.28
N ILE A 62 2.33 33.57 12.06
CA ILE A 62 3.01 32.60 12.94
C ILE A 62 3.57 31.44 12.10
N PRO A 63 4.86 31.06 12.29
CA PRO A 63 5.46 29.86 11.69
C PRO A 63 4.84 28.57 12.25
N ASP A 64 4.67 27.55 11.41
CA ASP A 64 3.93 26.31 11.72
C ASP A 64 4.46 25.59 12.99
N ASP A 65 5.77 25.62 13.20
CA ASP A 65 6.44 25.00 14.35
C ASP A 65 6.06 25.66 15.69
N LEU A 66 5.77 26.96 15.68
CA LEU A 66 5.42 27.74 16.87
C LEU A 66 3.94 27.55 17.24
N VAL A 67 3.07 27.32 16.25
CA VAL A 67 1.63 27.06 16.48
C VAL A 67 1.44 25.78 17.31
N ILE A 68 2.20 24.74 16.99
CA ILE A 68 2.17 23.45 17.70
C ILE A 68 2.65 23.62 19.14
N TYR A 69 3.66 24.47 19.36
CA TYR A 69 4.17 24.78 20.69
C TYR A 69 3.12 25.54 21.52
N ILE A 70 2.47 26.56 20.95
CA ILE A 70 1.43 27.38 21.61
C ILE A 70 0.22 26.53 22.03
N CYS A 71 -0.21 25.57 21.20
CA CYS A 71 -1.32 24.67 21.53
C CYS A 71 -1.14 23.84 22.80
N ARG A 72 0.10 23.62 23.24
CA ARG A 72 0.41 22.77 24.41
C ARG A 72 0.19 23.46 25.75
N PHE A 73 0.12 24.79 25.78
CA PHE A 73 0.10 25.58 27.01
C PHE A 73 -1.20 26.34 27.26
N LEU A 74 -2.09 26.41 26.26
CA LEU A 74 -3.38 27.10 26.40
C LEU A 74 -4.44 26.22 27.03
N ASP A 75 -5.32 26.84 27.83
CA ASP A 75 -6.50 26.15 28.36
C ASP A 75 -7.64 26.08 27.33
N GLN A 76 -8.69 25.31 27.67
CA GLN A 76 -9.79 25.03 26.77
C GLN A 76 -10.54 26.30 26.31
N ASN A 77 -10.65 27.34 27.14
CA ASN A 77 -11.35 28.57 26.79
C ASN A 77 -10.48 29.50 25.93
N GLN A 78 -9.19 29.57 26.22
CA GLN A 78 -8.21 30.35 25.44
C GLN A 78 -8.03 29.77 24.03
N LEU A 79 -8.06 28.44 23.87
CA LEU A 79 -8.02 27.78 22.57
C LEU A 79 -9.29 28.03 21.74
N ILE A 80 -10.45 28.16 22.39
CA ILE A 80 -11.71 28.48 21.72
C ILE A 80 -11.65 29.91 21.14
N LEU A 81 -11.14 30.88 21.89
CA LEU A 81 -10.92 32.26 21.41
C LEU A 81 -9.92 32.31 20.25
N LEU A 82 -8.84 31.54 20.32
CA LEU A 82 -7.81 31.47 19.29
C LEU A 82 -8.36 30.89 17.97
N ALA A 83 -9.13 29.80 18.05
CA ALA A 83 -9.75 29.14 16.88
C ALA A 83 -10.89 29.98 16.25
N GLN A 84 -11.53 30.85 17.04
CA GLN A 84 -12.52 31.80 16.53
C GLN A 84 -11.88 32.92 15.70
N SER A 85 -10.64 33.29 16.05
CA SER A 85 -9.96 34.51 15.56
C SER A 85 -8.93 34.28 14.44
N CYS A 86 -8.41 33.06 14.26
CA CYS A 86 -7.32 32.79 13.30
C CYS A 86 -7.72 31.85 12.15
N LYS A 87 -7.58 32.33 10.90
CA LYS A 87 -7.88 31.59 9.67
C LYS A 87 -6.89 30.45 9.37
N LYS A 88 -5.62 30.58 9.82
CA LYS A 88 -4.55 29.60 9.59
C LYS A 88 -4.74 28.30 10.41
N PHE A 89 -5.43 28.40 11.54
CA PHE A 89 -5.85 27.23 12.33
C PHE A 89 -6.90 26.35 11.62
N GLU A 90 -7.66 26.94 10.70
CA GLU A 90 -8.64 26.25 9.85
C GLU A 90 -7.95 25.26 8.91
N GLU A 91 -6.72 25.56 8.46
CA GLU A 91 -5.92 24.72 7.57
C GLU A 91 -5.20 23.58 8.33
N LEU A 92 -4.69 23.87 9.54
CA LEU A 92 -3.97 22.90 10.38
C LEU A 92 -4.88 21.83 11.04
N ALA A 93 -6.18 22.10 11.21
CA ALA A 93 -7.15 21.14 11.76
C ALA A 93 -7.35 19.89 10.87
N PHE A 94 -6.78 19.87 9.67
CA PHE A 94 -6.88 18.78 8.70
C PHE A 94 -5.69 17.80 8.71
N GLU A 95 -4.65 18.01 9.55
CA GLU A 95 -3.51 17.08 9.70
C GLU A 95 -3.58 16.28 11.03
N PRO A 96 -3.96 14.97 10.99
CA PRO A 96 -4.17 14.17 12.21
C PRO A 96 -2.87 13.72 12.92
N CYS A 97 -1.71 13.89 12.29
CA CYS A 97 -0.43 13.32 12.74
C CYS A 97 0.22 14.04 13.93
N LEU A 98 -0.34 15.16 14.41
CA LEU A 98 0.28 16.03 15.42
C LEU A 98 -0.32 15.94 16.83
N TRP A 99 -1.34 15.09 17.05
CA TRP A 99 -2.21 15.14 18.22
C TRP A 99 -2.04 13.90 19.14
N ASN A 100 -1.52 14.10 20.38
CA ASN A 100 -1.40 13.08 21.44
C ASN A 100 -2.67 12.94 22.34
N ASP A 101 -2.68 12.03 23.32
CA ASP A 101 -3.91 11.62 24.04
C ASP A 101 -4.70 12.74 24.75
N ARG A 102 -4.07 13.82 25.25
CA ARG A 102 -4.80 14.99 25.80
C ARG A 102 -5.44 15.86 24.72
N SER A 103 -4.87 15.82 23.53
CA SER A 103 -5.28 16.60 22.37
C SER A 103 -6.41 15.93 21.55
N ILE A 104 -6.78 14.68 21.89
CA ILE A 104 -7.98 14.00 21.36
C ILE A 104 -9.28 14.67 21.86
N SER A 105 -9.32 15.11 23.13
CA SER A 105 -10.45 15.89 23.68
C SER A 105 -10.57 17.28 23.02
N LEU A 106 -9.42 17.84 22.64
CA LEU A 106 -9.30 19.13 21.98
C LEU A 106 -9.71 19.03 20.49
N TYR A 107 -9.24 18.00 19.78
CA TYR A 107 -9.71 17.62 18.44
C TYR A 107 -11.22 17.37 18.41
N GLN A 108 -11.78 16.75 19.46
CA GLN A 108 -13.23 16.56 19.60
C GLN A 108 -14.01 17.87 19.73
N THR A 109 -13.45 18.86 20.43
CA THR A 109 -14.06 20.19 20.61
C THR A 109 -13.94 21.03 19.33
N VAL A 110 -12.77 21.01 18.68
CA VAL A 110 -12.52 21.67 17.40
C VAL A 110 -13.41 21.07 16.31
N ASN A 111 -13.54 19.74 16.18
CA ASN A 111 -14.46 19.11 15.21
C ASN A 111 -15.93 19.51 15.42
N ARG A 112 -16.35 19.71 16.68
CA ARG A 112 -17.72 20.18 16.99
C ARG A 112 -17.97 21.58 16.39
N PHE A 113 -16.96 22.43 16.33
CA PHE A 113 -17.01 23.74 15.70
C PHE A 113 -16.71 23.71 14.20
N THR A 114 -15.79 22.88 13.72
CA THR A 114 -15.49 22.70 12.28
C THR A 114 -16.69 22.16 11.52
N ILE A 115 -17.49 21.26 12.11
CA ILE A 115 -18.77 20.79 11.52
C ILE A 115 -19.83 21.90 11.51
N VAL A 116 -19.87 22.75 12.53
CA VAL A 116 -20.77 23.92 12.61
C VAL A 116 -20.30 25.08 11.71
N ARG A 117 -19.01 25.13 11.34
CA ARG A 117 -18.43 26.16 10.44
C ARG A 117 -18.42 25.71 8.97
N LEU A 118 -18.18 24.43 8.66
CA LEU A 118 -18.35 23.82 7.32
C LEU A 118 -19.78 24.02 6.78
N THR A 119 -20.77 23.94 7.67
CA THR A 119 -22.16 24.24 7.35
C THR A 119 -22.43 25.72 7.10
N ARG A 120 -21.53 26.65 7.45
CA ARG A 120 -21.72 28.09 7.25
C ARG A 120 -21.00 28.68 6.03
N THR A 121 -19.95 28.03 5.52
CA THR A 121 -19.03 28.64 4.53
C THR A 121 -19.03 28.03 3.13
N VAL A 122 -19.63 26.84 2.89
CA VAL A 122 -19.46 26.15 1.60
C VAL A 122 -20.80 25.89 0.90
N GLU A 123 -21.06 26.65 -0.17
CA GLU A 123 -22.10 26.37 -1.16
C GLU A 123 -21.50 25.48 -2.28
N HIS A 124 -22.27 24.54 -2.84
CA HIS A 124 -21.91 23.69 -4.00
C HIS A 124 -20.91 22.52 -3.81
N LEU A 125 -20.76 21.95 -2.61
CA LEU A 125 -19.93 20.74 -2.43
C LEU A 125 -20.50 19.52 -3.18
N GLN A 126 -19.71 18.97 -4.11
CA GLN A 126 -20.05 17.72 -4.81
C GLN A 126 -19.61 16.45 -4.03
N GLY A 127 -18.77 16.59 -3.00
CA GLY A 127 -18.27 15.46 -2.24
C GLY A 127 -17.88 15.81 -0.80
N ILE A 128 -18.04 14.85 0.12
CA ILE A 128 -17.65 14.95 1.53
C ILE A 128 -16.70 13.80 1.85
N ARG A 129 -15.58 14.11 2.52
CA ARG A 129 -14.66 13.12 3.08
C ARG A 129 -14.42 13.42 4.55
N MET A 130 -14.71 12.46 5.41
CA MET A 130 -14.52 12.55 6.86
C MET A 130 -13.69 11.37 7.32
N LYS A 131 -12.68 11.61 8.16
CA LYS A 131 -11.84 10.56 8.74
C LYS A 131 -11.80 10.71 10.26
N HIS A 132 -11.93 9.60 10.98
CA HIS A 132 -11.83 9.53 12.44
C HIS A 132 -12.77 10.50 13.18
N CYS A 133 -13.91 10.85 12.59
CA CYS A 133 -14.87 11.78 13.18
C CYS A 133 -15.84 11.03 14.11
N ARG A 134 -16.10 11.60 15.29
CA ARG A 134 -17.21 11.16 16.15
C ARG A 134 -18.43 12.01 15.85
N ILE A 135 -19.48 11.40 15.29
CA ILE A 135 -20.69 12.10 14.90
C ILE A 135 -21.81 11.69 15.86
N GLN A 136 -22.28 12.63 16.68
CA GLN A 136 -23.32 12.38 17.69
C GLN A 136 -24.71 12.16 17.06
N ASN A 137 -24.98 12.77 15.90
CA ASN A 137 -26.24 12.62 15.17
C ASN A 137 -25.98 12.68 13.66
N LEU A 138 -25.77 11.51 13.06
CA LEU A 138 -25.48 11.38 11.62
C LEU A 138 -26.63 11.95 10.76
N PRO A 139 -27.91 11.64 11.04
CA PRO A 139 -29.03 12.13 10.24
C PRO A 139 -29.14 13.65 10.17
N SER A 140 -29.07 14.36 11.31
CA SER A 140 -29.18 15.82 11.30
C SER A 140 -28.02 16.50 10.57
N PHE A 141 -26.82 15.91 10.65
CA PHE A 141 -25.67 16.39 9.89
C PHE A 141 -25.92 16.28 8.39
N PHE A 142 -26.40 15.13 7.91
CA PHE A 142 -26.68 14.94 6.49
C PHE A 142 -27.86 15.75 5.96
N ASP A 143 -28.88 16.00 6.78
CA ASP A 143 -30.00 16.89 6.42
C ASP A 143 -29.52 18.34 6.21
N GLU A 144 -28.66 18.84 7.10
CA GLU A 144 -28.07 20.17 6.96
C GLU A 144 -27.11 20.25 5.76
N MET A 145 -26.31 19.20 5.53
CA MET A 145 -25.43 19.12 4.36
C MET A 145 -26.23 19.07 3.06
N LYS A 146 -27.32 18.30 2.99
CA LYS A 146 -28.22 18.26 1.83
C LYS A 146 -28.83 19.63 1.55
N LYS A 147 -29.29 20.33 2.58
CA LYS A 147 -29.91 21.65 2.46
C LYS A 147 -28.96 22.68 1.85
N ARG A 148 -27.65 22.53 2.06
CA ARG A 148 -26.63 23.52 1.69
C ARG A 148 -25.78 23.16 0.48
N CYS A 149 -25.48 21.87 0.29
CA CYS A 149 -24.57 21.40 -0.76
C CYS A 149 -25.31 20.98 -2.04
N GLY A 150 -26.64 20.87 -2.02
CA GLY A 150 -27.42 20.37 -3.15
C GLY A 150 -27.20 18.88 -3.38
N ASP A 151 -26.96 18.48 -4.63
CA ASP A 151 -26.81 17.08 -5.05
C ASP A 151 -25.41 16.53 -4.74
N LEU A 152 -25.23 16.00 -3.54
CA LEU A 152 -24.00 15.32 -3.13
C LEU A 152 -23.77 14.04 -3.95
N LYS A 153 -22.61 13.93 -4.61
CA LYS A 153 -22.23 12.79 -5.45
C LYS A 153 -21.29 11.81 -4.75
N THR A 154 -20.38 12.31 -3.92
CA THR A 154 -19.38 11.48 -3.23
C THR A 154 -19.50 11.61 -1.71
N LEU A 155 -19.51 10.47 -1.02
CA LEU A 155 -19.47 10.42 0.44
C LEU A 155 -18.44 9.40 0.91
N GLU A 156 -17.45 9.86 1.68
CA GLU A 156 -16.44 9.01 2.32
C GLU A 156 -16.43 9.23 3.83
N LEU A 157 -16.67 8.16 4.59
CA LEU A 157 -16.64 8.14 6.04
C LEU A 157 -15.65 7.07 6.50
N HIS A 158 -14.41 7.46 6.79
CA HIS A 158 -13.37 6.55 7.26
C HIS A 158 -13.35 6.51 8.78
N SER A 159 -13.53 5.31 9.36
CA SER A 159 -13.48 5.11 10.82
C SER A 159 -14.31 6.13 11.59
N CYS A 160 -15.45 6.55 11.04
CA CYS A 160 -16.34 7.49 11.70
C CYS A 160 -17.22 6.72 12.68
N PHE A 161 -17.23 7.15 13.94
CA PHE A 161 -18.01 6.52 15.00
C PHE A 161 -19.25 7.33 15.28
N VAL A 162 -20.39 6.65 15.32
CA VAL A 162 -21.65 7.25 15.75
C VAL A 162 -21.78 7.04 17.26
N GLU A 163 -21.69 8.12 18.05
CA GLU A 163 -21.97 8.05 19.48
C GLU A 163 -23.48 7.86 19.70
N ASN A 164 -23.88 6.79 20.37
CA ASN A 164 -25.24 6.62 20.85
C ASN A 164 -25.37 7.38 22.19
N PRO A 165 -26.36 8.26 22.39
CA PRO A 165 -26.53 8.99 23.65
C PRO A 165 -26.71 8.09 24.89
N SER A 166 -27.10 6.82 24.70
CA SER A 166 -26.93 5.77 25.69
C SER A 166 -25.52 5.18 25.58
N LYS A 167 -24.69 5.31 26.62
CA LYS A 167 -23.24 5.00 26.76
C LYS A 167 -22.72 3.61 26.31
N GLU A 168 -23.46 2.86 25.50
CA GLU A 168 -23.01 1.61 24.90
C GLU A 168 -22.67 1.82 23.42
N GLU A 169 -21.42 1.55 23.06
CA GLU A 169 -20.93 1.43 21.68
C GLU A 169 -21.59 0.23 20.97
N THR A 170 -22.91 0.26 20.77
CA THR A 170 -23.63 -0.86 20.16
C THR A 170 -23.55 -0.79 18.63
N LYS A 171 -23.17 -1.92 18.01
CA LYS A 171 -23.11 -2.13 16.54
C LYS A 171 -24.40 -1.72 15.79
N LEU A 172 -25.55 -1.75 16.45
CA LEU A 172 -26.85 -1.41 15.84
C LEU A 172 -27.10 0.10 15.73
N GLY A 173 -26.53 0.93 16.60
CA GLY A 173 -26.75 2.37 16.61
C GLY A 173 -26.17 3.09 15.38
N SER A 174 -24.98 2.65 14.95
CA SER A 174 -24.31 3.21 13.77
C SER A 174 -25.02 2.88 12.46
N ILE A 175 -25.51 1.63 12.30
CA ILE A 175 -26.23 1.19 11.10
C ILE A 175 -27.56 1.93 10.93
N ALA A 176 -28.36 2.07 12.00
CA ALA A 176 -29.66 2.75 11.93
C ALA A 176 -29.53 4.25 11.60
N GLN A 177 -28.52 4.92 12.17
CA GLN A 177 -28.22 6.31 11.86
C GLN A 177 -27.68 6.50 10.43
N LEU A 178 -26.84 5.58 9.96
CA LEU A 178 -26.35 5.60 8.58
C LEU A 178 -27.48 5.34 7.56
N SER A 179 -28.35 4.37 7.84
CA SER A 179 -29.56 4.10 7.07
C SER A 179 -30.43 5.34 6.89
N SER A 180 -30.82 5.99 7.99
CA SER A 180 -31.68 7.18 7.93
C SER A 180 -31.04 8.35 7.17
N SER A 181 -29.71 8.50 7.27
CA SER A 181 -28.95 9.51 6.55
C SER A 181 -28.89 9.25 5.04
N LEU A 182 -28.60 8.01 4.62
CA LEU A 182 -28.49 7.64 3.20
C LEU A 182 -29.81 7.78 2.45
N LYS A 183 -30.95 7.64 3.13
CA LYS A 183 -32.28 7.88 2.55
C LYS A 183 -32.39 9.27 1.92
N ASN A 184 -31.67 10.26 2.45
CA ASN A 184 -31.77 11.63 2.00
C ASN A 184 -30.80 11.98 0.87
N LEU A 185 -29.93 11.05 0.44
CA LEU A 185 -28.87 11.27 -0.54
C LEU A 185 -29.02 10.40 -1.81
N PRO A 186 -30.12 10.50 -2.58
CA PRO A 186 -30.40 9.61 -3.71
C PRO A 186 -29.45 9.78 -4.92
N GLN A 187 -28.71 10.89 -5.00
CA GLN A 187 -27.82 11.23 -6.12
C GLN A 187 -26.37 10.74 -5.94
N LEU A 188 -26.08 10.00 -4.85
CA LEU A 188 -24.74 9.49 -4.60
C LEU A 188 -24.28 8.55 -5.72
N THR A 189 -23.14 8.90 -6.31
CA THR A 189 -22.42 8.07 -7.28
C THR A 189 -21.26 7.31 -6.62
N GLU A 190 -20.74 7.81 -5.50
CA GLU A 190 -19.63 7.18 -4.79
C GLU A 190 -19.90 7.16 -3.28
N LEU A 191 -19.84 5.97 -2.68
CA LEU A 191 -19.99 5.76 -1.25
C LEU A 191 -18.83 4.93 -0.72
N SER A 192 -18.14 5.46 0.28
CA SER A 192 -16.99 4.83 0.89
C SER A 192 -17.15 4.81 2.41
N LEU A 193 -17.25 3.62 2.99
CA LEU A 193 -17.46 3.38 4.41
C LEU A 193 -16.38 2.44 5.00
N PRO A 194 -15.08 2.76 4.85
CA PRO A 194 -14.05 1.87 5.34
C PRO A 194 -13.98 1.91 6.88
N SER A 195 -13.66 0.78 7.50
CA SER A 195 -13.49 0.70 8.97
C SER A 195 -14.72 1.14 9.77
N SER A 196 -15.92 0.94 9.22
CA SER A 196 -17.19 1.35 9.84
C SER A 196 -17.83 0.26 10.72
N ARG A 197 -17.12 -0.85 10.96
CA ARG A 197 -17.57 -2.00 11.75
C ARG A 197 -18.91 -2.59 11.26
N LEU A 198 -19.20 -2.48 9.96
CA LEU A 198 -20.44 -3.00 9.38
C LEU A 198 -20.40 -4.53 9.33
N GLY A 199 -21.43 -5.17 9.89
CA GLY A 199 -21.64 -6.63 9.74
C GLY A 199 -22.66 -7.00 8.67
N THR A 200 -23.50 -6.05 8.25
CA THR A 200 -24.49 -6.20 7.17
C THR A 200 -24.58 -4.92 6.34
N ILE A 201 -25.06 -5.01 5.10
CA ILE A 201 -25.33 -3.84 4.27
C ILE A 201 -26.64 -3.17 4.73
N PRO A 202 -26.62 -1.89 5.11
CA PRO A 202 -27.82 -1.10 5.38
C PRO A 202 -28.79 -1.14 4.19
N PRO A 203 -30.09 -1.44 4.39
CA PRO A 203 -31.07 -1.58 3.30
C PRO A 203 -31.17 -0.37 2.37
N GLU A 204 -30.85 0.82 2.88
CA GLU A 204 -30.89 2.09 2.14
C GLU A 204 -29.81 2.20 1.08
N ILE A 205 -28.68 1.50 1.22
CA ILE A 205 -27.66 1.44 0.16
C ILE A 205 -28.27 0.90 -1.12
N TYR A 206 -29.11 -0.14 -1.05
CA TYR A 206 -29.81 -0.71 -2.22
C TYR A 206 -30.80 0.23 -2.91
N LYS A 207 -31.05 1.43 -2.37
CA LYS A 207 -31.92 2.45 -2.97
C LYS A 207 -31.13 3.48 -3.78
N LEU A 208 -29.80 3.49 -3.69
CA LEU A 208 -28.90 4.43 -4.38
C LEU A 208 -28.65 3.98 -5.82
N LYS A 209 -29.63 4.23 -6.70
CA LYS A 209 -29.60 3.77 -8.11
C LYS A 209 -28.46 4.35 -8.95
N GLN A 210 -27.96 5.53 -8.59
CA GLN A 210 -26.86 6.19 -9.30
C GLN A 210 -25.48 5.75 -8.80
N LEU A 211 -25.41 4.84 -7.82
CA LEU A 211 -24.16 4.46 -7.19
C LEU A 211 -23.28 3.67 -8.15
N GLN A 212 -22.11 4.23 -8.47
CA GLN A 212 -21.10 3.66 -9.36
C GLN A 212 -19.94 3.03 -8.59
N LYS A 213 -19.58 3.57 -7.43
CA LYS A 213 -18.48 3.05 -6.59
C LYS A 213 -18.93 2.82 -5.17
N LEU A 214 -18.68 1.63 -4.65
CA LEU A 214 -18.97 1.23 -3.28
C LEU A 214 -17.71 0.66 -2.63
N ASN A 215 -17.16 1.38 -1.67
CA ASN A 215 -16.00 0.95 -0.89
C ASN A 215 -16.43 0.56 0.53
N LEU A 216 -16.19 -0.68 0.89
CA LEU A 216 -16.57 -1.31 2.15
C LEU A 216 -15.38 -2.02 2.81
N VAL A 217 -14.17 -1.54 2.54
CA VAL A 217 -12.91 -2.11 3.06
C VAL A 217 -12.87 -2.09 4.59
N ALA A 218 -12.23 -3.08 5.22
CA ALA A 218 -12.00 -3.11 6.66
C ALA A 218 -13.29 -3.11 7.51
N ASN A 219 -14.33 -3.85 7.10
CA ASN A 219 -15.55 -4.03 7.88
C ASN A 219 -15.59 -5.41 8.55
N GLN A 220 -16.75 -5.87 9.02
CA GLN A 220 -16.92 -7.12 9.78
C GLN A 220 -17.81 -8.12 9.05
N PHE A 221 -17.73 -8.16 7.71
CA PHE A 221 -18.51 -9.09 6.90
C PHE A 221 -17.89 -10.49 6.96
N ASN A 222 -18.61 -11.46 7.54
CA ASN A 222 -18.18 -12.86 7.68
C ASN A 222 -18.59 -13.75 6.47
N SER A 223 -19.65 -13.36 5.79
CA SER A 223 -20.01 -13.77 4.43
C SER A 223 -20.16 -12.52 3.58
N ASN A 224 -20.17 -12.69 2.26
CA ASN A 224 -20.52 -11.57 1.41
C ASN A 224 -21.91 -11.01 1.83
N PRO A 225 -22.03 -9.72 2.18
CA PRO A 225 -23.20 -9.20 2.88
C PRO A 225 -24.37 -8.83 1.96
N PHE A 226 -24.28 -9.15 0.67
CA PHE A 226 -25.26 -8.75 -0.32
C PHE A 226 -26.43 -9.74 -0.48
N THR A 227 -27.64 -9.20 -0.36
CA THR A 227 -28.89 -9.94 -0.61
C THR A 227 -29.27 -9.90 -2.09
N SER A 228 -30.38 -10.55 -2.46
CA SER A 228 -30.96 -10.47 -3.81
C SER A 228 -31.24 -9.04 -4.29
N LYS A 229 -31.37 -8.07 -3.37
CA LYS A 229 -31.62 -6.65 -3.68
C LYS A 229 -30.41 -5.91 -4.26
N ILE A 230 -29.22 -6.52 -4.31
CA ILE A 230 -28.05 -5.89 -4.91
C ILE A 230 -28.26 -5.55 -6.40
N SER A 231 -29.16 -6.27 -7.09
CA SER A 231 -29.54 -5.97 -8.47
C SER A 231 -30.12 -4.56 -8.68
N ASN A 232 -30.52 -3.87 -7.61
CA ASN A 232 -30.96 -2.48 -7.69
C ASN A 232 -29.80 -1.48 -7.91
N LEU A 233 -28.55 -1.91 -7.69
CA LEU A 233 -27.34 -1.13 -7.92
C LEU A 233 -26.80 -1.38 -9.33
N ASP A 234 -27.67 -1.29 -10.34
CA ASP A 234 -27.36 -1.61 -11.74
C ASP A 234 -26.22 -0.76 -12.32
N SER A 235 -26.06 0.47 -11.82
CA SER A 235 -25.00 1.40 -12.21
C SER A 235 -23.64 1.13 -11.54
N LEU A 236 -23.54 0.12 -10.67
CA LEU A 236 -22.33 -0.13 -9.88
C LEU A 236 -21.23 -0.74 -10.75
N LYS A 237 -20.11 -0.03 -10.82
CA LYS A 237 -18.90 -0.36 -11.59
C LYS A 237 -17.73 -0.80 -10.73
N GLU A 238 -17.69 -0.36 -9.47
CA GLU A 238 -16.60 -0.66 -8.57
C GLU A 238 -17.12 -1.08 -7.20
N LEU A 239 -16.67 -2.26 -6.75
CA LEU A 239 -17.00 -2.79 -5.44
C LEU A 239 -15.72 -3.28 -4.75
N ARG A 240 -15.42 -2.67 -3.60
CA ARG A 240 -14.29 -3.07 -2.74
C ARG A 240 -14.75 -3.61 -1.41
N LEU A 241 -14.34 -4.83 -1.09
CA LEU A 241 -14.64 -5.58 0.13
C LEU A 241 -13.36 -6.11 0.79
N ASP A 242 -12.21 -5.47 0.53
CA ASP A 242 -10.95 -5.91 1.09
C ASP A 242 -10.94 -5.85 2.63
N MET A 243 -10.10 -6.66 3.27
CA MET A 243 -9.92 -6.67 4.73
C MET A 243 -11.24 -6.93 5.47
N ASN A 244 -12.00 -7.93 5.06
CA ASN A 244 -13.17 -8.42 5.78
C ASN A 244 -12.93 -9.88 6.21
N ASP A 245 -13.93 -10.52 6.80
CA ASP A 245 -13.88 -11.93 7.22
C ASP A 245 -14.64 -12.85 6.23
N ILE A 246 -14.75 -12.44 4.95
CA ILE A 246 -15.58 -13.15 3.97
C ILE A 246 -14.97 -14.51 3.67
N SER A 247 -15.72 -15.58 3.93
CA SER A 247 -15.32 -16.96 3.62
C SER A 247 -15.98 -17.51 2.35
N ILE A 248 -17.21 -17.07 2.05
CA ILE A 248 -18.03 -17.52 0.93
C ILE A 248 -18.53 -16.29 0.15
N ILE A 249 -18.39 -16.35 -1.18
CA ILE A 249 -18.96 -15.35 -2.08
C ILE A 249 -20.30 -15.86 -2.62
N GLU A 250 -21.38 -15.22 -2.19
CA GLU A 250 -22.73 -15.52 -2.67
C GLU A 250 -22.95 -15.07 -4.13
N PRO A 251 -23.74 -15.81 -4.94
CA PRO A 251 -23.88 -15.54 -6.38
C PRO A 251 -24.50 -14.18 -6.75
N ASN A 252 -25.17 -13.50 -5.81
CA ASN A 252 -25.96 -12.30 -6.12
C ASN A 252 -25.13 -11.14 -6.68
N ILE A 253 -23.86 -10.99 -6.27
CA ILE A 253 -23.00 -9.91 -6.78
C ILE A 253 -22.75 -10.01 -8.29
N PHE A 254 -22.80 -11.23 -8.84
CA PHE A 254 -22.51 -11.46 -10.26
C PHE A 254 -23.70 -11.14 -11.17
N LYS A 255 -24.78 -10.58 -10.61
CA LYS A 255 -25.88 -9.97 -11.37
C LYS A 255 -25.55 -8.55 -11.85
N LEU A 256 -24.51 -7.92 -11.30
CA LEU A 256 -24.07 -6.57 -11.62
C LEU A 256 -23.22 -6.55 -12.89
N LYS A 257 -23.87 -6.57 -14.06
CA LYS A 257 -23.19 -6.77 -15.36
C LYS A 257 -22.19 -5.68 -15.75
N HIS A 258 -22.33 -4.48 -15.19
CA HIS A 258 -21.46 -3.32 -15.46
C HIS A 258 -20.26 -3.22 -14.51
N MET A 259 -20.00 -4.26 -13.71
CA MET A 259 -18.87 -4.28 -12.80
C MET A 259 -17.55 -4.26 -13.59
N GLU A 260 -16.74 -3.23 -13.37
CA GLU A 260 -15.41 -3.05 -13.96
C GLU A 260 -14.30 -3.42 -12.95
N VAL A 261 -14.51 -3.16 -11.65
CA VAL A 261 -13.52 -3.36 -10.59
C VAL A 261 -14.13 -4.12 -9.41
N LEU A 262 -13.57 -5.28 -9.09
CA LEU A 262 -14.02 -6.11 -7.96
C LEU A 262 -12.83 -6.49 -7.08
N SER A 263 -12.92 -6.18 -5.79
CA SER A 263 -11.83 -6.35 -4.82
C SER A 263 -12.29 -7.09 -3.57
N PHE A 264 -11.59 -8.18 -3.23
CA PHE A 264 -11.85 -9.08 -2.12
C PHE A 264 -10.55 -9.47 -1.40
N SER A 265 -9.49 -8.67 -1.50
CA SER A 265 -8.19 -8.99 -0.92
C SER A 265 -8.27 -9.04 0.61
N PHE A 266 -7.38 -9.80 1.26
CA PHE A 266 -7.37 -9.95 2.73
C PHE A 266 -8.73 -10.41 3.28
N ASN A 267 -9.19 -11.55 2.80
CA ASN A 267 -10.39 -12.24 3.28
C ASN A 267 -10.04 -13.73 3.52
N SER A 268 -11.05 -14.57 3.75
CA SER A 268 -10.89 -16.02 3.96
C SER A 268 -11.53 -16.86 2.85
N ILE A 269 -11.59 -16.34 1.62
CA ILE A 269 -12.25 -16.99 0.49
C ILE A 269 -11.46 -18.23 0.05
N SER A 270 -12.13 -19.37 -0.05
CA SER A 270 -11.53 -20.64 -0.49
C SER A 270 -11.75 -20.95 -1.97
N ALA A 271 -12.84 -20.43 -2.56
CA ALA A 271 -13.17 -20.63 -3.96
C ALA A 271 -14.01 -19.48 -4.50
N LEU A 272 -13.85 -19.18 -5.80
CA LEU A 272 -14.78 -18.32 -6.53
C LEU A 272 -15.92 -19.16 -7.11
N PRO A 273 -17.17 -18.69 -7.03
CA PRO A 273 -18.30 -19.35 -7.65
C PRO A 273 -18.26 -19.16 -9.18
N SER A 274 -18.92 -20.06 -9.92
CA SER A 274 -18.87 -20.07 -11.39
C SER A 274 -19.52 -18.83 -12.02
N GLU A 275 -20.42 -18.17 -11.30
CA GLU A 275 -21.11 -16.97 -11.74
C GLU A 275 -20.18 -15.77 -11.92
N ILE A 276 -18.92 -15.80 -11.44
CA ILE A 276 -17.91 -14.77 -11.76
C ILE A 276 -17.82 -14.50 -13.27
N GLY A 277 -18.01 -15.52 -14.10
CA GLY A 277 -17.99 -15.41 -15.57
C GLY A 277 -19.12 -14.54 -16.16
N ASN A 278 -20.11 -14.14 -15.37
CA ASN A 278 -21.18 -13.22 -15.81
C ASN A 278 -20.71 -11.75 -15.86
N LEU A 279 -19.60 -11.41 -15.21
CA LEU A 279 -19.07 -10.05 -15.15
C LEU A 279 -18.22 -9.72 -16.38
N THR A 280 -18.81 -9.76 -17.57
CA THR A 280 -18.08 -9.64 -18.86
C THR A 280 -17.38 -8.28 -19.07
N GLU A 281 -17.78 -7.25 -18.33
CA GLU A 281 -17.14 -5.92 -18.32
C GLU A 281 -16.03 -5.78 -17.27
N LEU A 282 -15.74 -6.83 -16.49
CA LEU A 282 -14.74 -6.79 -15.42
C LEU A 282 -13.34 -6.60 -16.00
N ARG A 283 -12.66 -5.54 -15.54
CA ARG A 283 -11.31 -5.15 -15.96
C ARG A 283 -10.27 -5.44 -14.88
N ASN A 284 -10.65 -5.31 -13.61
CA ASN A 284 -9.74 -5.46 -12.49
C ASN A 284 -10.34 -6.38 -11.43
N LEU A 285 -9.66 -7.49 -11.15
CA LEU A 285 -10.04 -8.45 -10.12
C LEU A 285 -8.90 -8.61 -9.09
N ARG A 286 -9.18 -8.25 -7.83
CA ARG A 286 -8.21 -8.40 -6.73
C ARG A 286 -8.71 -9.37 -5.68
N LEU A 287 -7.89 -10.37 -5.39
CA LEU A 287 -8.17 -11.53 -4.55
C LEU A 287 -6.96 -11.91 -3.69
N SER A 288 -5.96 -11.04 -3.59
CA SER A 288 -4.72 -11.32 -2.87
C SER A 288 -4.96 -11.57 -1.38
N ASN A 289 -4.17 -12.42 -0.74
CA ASN A 289 -4.33 -12.80 0.68
C ASN A 289 -5.70 -13.43 0.96
N ASN A 290 -5.95 -14.57 0.33
CA ASN A 290 -7.11 -15.44 0.55
C ASN A 290 -6.64 -16.90 0.66
N SER A 291 -7.56 -17.86 0.57
CA SER A 291 -7.27 -19.30 0.58
C SER A 291 -7.68 -20.01 -0.72
N ILE A 292 -7.68 -19.28 -1.85
CA ILE A 292 -8.13 -19.78 -3.16
C ILE A 292 -7.14 -20.82 -3.70
N SER A 293 -7.65 -22.00 -4.07
CA SER A 293 -6.84 -23.09 -4.63
C SER A 293 -7.02 -23.30 -6.13
N PHE A 294 -8.12 -22.80 -6.72
CA PHE A 294 -8.37 -22.85 -8.17
C PHE A 294 -9.27 -21.68 -8.61
N LEU A 295 -9.27 -21.40 -9.91
CA LEU A 295 -10.19 -20.46 -10.55
C LEU A 295 -11.22 -21.22 -11.40
N PRO A 296 -12.50 -20.82 -11.43
CA PRO A 296 -13.53 -21.52 -12.18
C PRO A 296 -13.37 -21.30 -13.69
N ASN A 297 -13.63 -22.35 -14.48
CA ASN A 297 -13.51 -22.31 -15.94
C ASN A 297 -14.41 -21.27 -16.64
N THR A 298 -15.44 -20.79 -15.96
CA THR A 298 -16.31 -19.71 -16.46
C THR A 298 -15.59 -18.36 -16.56
N MET A 299 -14.44 -18.18 -15.91
CA MET A 299 -13.63 -16.96 -16.05
C MET A 299 -13.13 -16.73 -17.48
N LYS A 300 -13.13 -17.74 -18.35
CA LYS A 300 -12.84 -17.56 -19.80
C LYS A 300 -13.76 -16.55 -20.49
N SER A 301 -14.93 -16.26 -19.90
CA SER A 301 -15.87 -15.26 -20.40
C SER A 301 -15.48 -13.81 -20.06
N LEU A 302 -14.48 -13.61 -19.20
CA LEU A 302 -14.00 -12.29 -18.76
C LEU A 302 -13.05 -11.67 -19.78
N LEU A 303 -13.55 -11.49 -21.00
CA LEU A 303 -12.73 -11.03 -22.14
C LEU A 303 -12.19 -9.61 -21.94
N SER A 304 -12.82 -8.79 -21.10
CA SER A 304 -12.38 -7.42 -20.78
C SER A 304 -11.35 -7.36 -19.64
N LEU A 305 -10.94 -8.50 -19.06
CA LEU A 305 -10.10 -8.53 -17.87
C LEU A 305 -8.68 -8.11 -18.20
N LYS A 306 -8.24 -6.99 -17.63
CA LYS A 306 -6.92 -6.41 -17.85
C LYS A 306 -5.94 -6.72 -16.73
N THR A 307 -6.42 -6.80 -15.50
CA THR A 307 -5.57 -7.00 -14.32
C THR A 307 -6.20 -8.00 -13.39
N ILE A 308 -5.38 -8.98 -12.99
CA ILE A 308 -5.74 -9.95 -11.97
C ILE A 308 -4.65 -10.07 -10.91
N GLU A 309 -5.03 -9.89 -9.65
CA GLU A 309 -4.15 -10.00 -8.48
C GLU A 309 -4.66 -11.11 -7.56
N ILE A 310 -3.97 -12.25 -7.50
CA ILE A 310 -4.32 -13.41 -6.65
C ILE A 310 -3.06 -13.86 -5.88
N GLY A 311 -2.25 -12.91 -5.42
CA GLY A 311 -1.08 -13.21 -4.63
C GLY A 311 -1.43 -13.75 -3.23
N SER A 312 -0.52 -14.43 -2.54
CA SER A 312 -0.76 -14.98 -1.20
C SER A 312 -2.02 -15.84 -1.12
N ASN A 313 -2.10 -16.87 -1.96
CA ASN A 313 -3.21 -17.84 -2.03
C ASN A 313 -2.67 -19.27 -1.99
N ARG A 314 -3.48 -20.27 -2.37
CA ARG A 314 -3.14 -21.70 -2.32
C ARG A 314 -3.12 -22.34 -3.71
N LEU A 315 -2.82 -21.58 -4.76
CA LEU A 315 -2.78 -22.08 -6.13
C LEU A 315 -1.60 -23.06 -6.30
N GLY A 316 -1.89 -24.33 -6.56
CA GLY A 316 -0.88 -25.37 -6.80
C GLY A 316 -0.33 -25.40 -8.23
N SER A 317 -1.04 -24.78 -9.17
CA SER A 317 -0.65 -24.66 -10.57
C SER A 317 -1.01 -23.27 -11.10
N PHE A 318 -0.43 -22.91 -12.24
CA PHE A 318 -0.89 -21.74 -12.97
C PHE A 318 -2.37 -21.95 -13.37
N PRO A 319 -3.26 -20.96 -13.20
CA PRO A 319 -4.65 -21.12 -13.60
C PRO A 319 -4.80 -21.01 -15.12
N ASP A 320 -4.91 -22.14 -15.82
CA ASP A 320 -5.01 -22.20 -17.29
C ASP A 320 -6.17 -21.38 -17.86
N VAL A 321 -7.25 -21.18 -17.10
CA VAL A 321 -8.37 -20.32 -17.50
C VAL A 321 -7.95 -18.87 -17.81
N LEU A 322 -6.87 -18.38 -17.20
CA LEU A 322 -6.35 -17.04 -17.48
C LEU A 322 -5.77 -16.93 -18.88
N LEU A 323 -5.31 -18.04 -19.48
CA LEU A 323 -4.76 -18.08 -20.85
C LEU A 323 -5.82 -17.78 -21.92
N GLU A 324 -7.10 -17.83 -21.54
CA GLU A 324 -8.23 -17.52 -22.42
C GLU A 324 -8.69 -16.05 -22.27
N CYS A 325 -8.14 -15.29 -21.31
CA CYS A 325 -8.44 -13.87 -21.09
C CYS A 325 -7.43 -13.00 -21.88
N GLN A 326 -7.71 -12.78 -23.16
CA GLN A 326 -6.76 -12.20 -24.13
C GLN A 326 -6.36 -10.74 -23.86
N ASP A 327 -7.18 -9.97 -23.15
CA ASP A 327 -6.89 -8.56 -22.80
C ASP A 327 -6.05 -8.41 -21.52
N LEU A 328 -5.59 -9.50 -20.91
CA LEU A 328 -4.77 -9.43 -19.70
C LEU A 328 -3.45 -8.70 -19.96
N GLU A 329 -3.28 -7.58 -19.27
CA GLU A 329 -2.06 -6.78 -19.27
C GLU A 329 -1.19 -7.04 -18.02
N ARG A 330 -1.80 -7.50 -16.92
CA ARG A 330 -1.12 -7.72 -15.64
C ARG A 330 -1.64 -8.94 -14.90
N ILE A 331 -0.73 -9.85 -14.56
CA ILE A 331 -0.99 -11.03 -13.74
C ILE A 331 -0.06 -11.01 -12.51
N GLU A 332 -0.65 -10.99 -11.32
CA GLU A 332 0.08 -11.14 -10.07
C GLU A 332 -0.36 -12.42 -9.32
N LEU A 333 0.54 -13.40 -9.25
CA LEU A 333 0.34 -14.72 -8.64
C LEU A 333 1.42 -15.01 -7.57
N PHE A 334 1.99 -13.96 -6.98
CA PHE A 334 3.06 -14.08 -6.00
C PHE A 334 2.64 -14.88 -4.76
N ASN A 335 3.58 -15.49 -4.04
CA ASN A 335 3.32 -16.21 -2.79
C ASN A 335 2.19 -17.26 -2.93
N ASN A 336 2.34 -18.16 -3.89
CA ASN A 336 1.47 -19.32 -4.12
C ASN A 336 2.32 -20.61 -4.11
N GLN A 337 1.77 -21.72 -4.61
CA GLN A 337 2.44 -23.01 -4.68
C GLN A 337 2.63 -23.48 -6.14
N ILE A 338 2.70 -22.53 -7.09
CA ILE A 338 2.79 -22.80 -8.51
C ILE A 338 4.14 -23.44 -8.84
N ARG A 339 4.12 -24.57 -9.56
CA ARG A 339 5.34 -25.32 -9.92
C ARG A 339 5.81 -25.10 -11.35
N THR A 340 4.90 -24.72 -12.24
CA THR A 340 5.17 -24.59 -13.67
C THR A 340 4.46 -23.37 -14.22
N ILE A 341 5.09 -22.75 -15.22
CA ILE A 341 4.44 -21.79 -16.12
C ILE A 341 4.03 -22.58 -17.37
N PRO A 342 2.78 -22.48 -17.85
CA PRO A 342 2.33 -23.24 -19.01
C PRO A 342 3.04 -22.77 -20.29
N ASN A 343 3.23 -23.68 -21.24
CA ASN A 343 3.85 -23.36 -22.53
C ASN A 343 2.97 -22.41 -23.36
N GLU A 344 1.67 -22.42 -23.12
CA GLU A 344 0.64 -21.61 -23.76
C GLU A 344 0.57 -20.18 -23.20
N ILE A 345 1.46 -19.79 -22.26
CA ILE A 345 1.53 -18.43 -21.72
C ILE A 345 1.64 -17.37 -22.82
N ASN A 346 2.24 -17.72 -23.96
CA ASN A 346 2.36 -16.86 -25.14
C ASN A 346 1.02 -16.49 -25.80
N LYS A 347 -0.10 -17.11 -25.42
CA LYS A 347 -1.45 -16.68 -25.83
C LYS A 347 -1.81 -15.29 -25.29
N LEU A 348 -1.17 -14.86 -24.21
CA LEU A 348 -1.43 -13.57 -23.55
C LEU A 348 -0.67 -12.44 -24.22
N SER A 349 -0.96 -12.17 -25.49
CA SER A 349 -0.18 -11.22 -26.31
C SER A 349 -0.09 -9.81 -25.72
N ASN A 350 -1.07 -9.38 -24.93
CA ASN A 350 -1.13 -8.07 -24.30
C ASN A 350 -0.40 -7.98 -22.94
N LEU A 351 0.18 -9.08 -22.44
CA LEU A 351 0.74 -9.15 -21.10
C LEU A 351 2.00 -8.29 -20.97
N LYS A 352 1.94 -7.31 -20.06
CA LYS A 352 3.05 -6.39 -19.75
C LYS A 352 3.75 -6.73 -18.44
N VAL A 353 2.99 -7.22 -17.47
CA VAL A 353 3.52 -7.50 -16.13
C VAL A 353 3.13 -8.90 -15.69
N LEU A 354 4.15 -9.71 -15.38
CA LEU A 354 3.98 -11.05 -14.81
C LEU A 354 4.77 -11.16 -13.51
N LYS A 355 4.06 -11.29 -12.39
CA LYS A 355 4.66 -11.55 -11.07
C LYS A 355 4.31 -12.95 -10.59
N LEU A 356 5.33 -13.76 -10.42
CA LEU A 356 5.28 -15.15 -9.98
C LEU A 356 6.26 -15.40 -8.82
N ASN A 357 6.69 -14.35 -8.13
CA ASN A 357 7.65 -14.46 -7.04
C ASN A 357 7.13 -15.29 -5.86
N SER A 358 8.03 -15.90 -5.10
CA SER A 358 7.69 -16.74 -3.94
C SER A 358 6.75 -17.90 -4.32
N ASN A 359 7.13 -18.66 -5.35
CA ASN A 359 6.43 -19.88 -5.79
C ASN A 359 7.41 -21.07 -5.78
N GLN A 360 7.04 -22.18 -6.43
CA GLN A 360 7.84 -23.41 -6.53
C GLN A 360 8.27 -23.68 -7.98
N ILE A 361 8.42 -22.63 -8.80
CA ILE A 361 8.72 -22.75 -10.22
C ILE A 361 10.14 -23.26 -10.42
N GLN A 362 10.29 -24.30 -11.23
CA GLN A 362 11.59 -24.94 -11.50
C GLN A 362 12.20 -24.53 -12.84
N GLU A 363 11.35 -24.21 -13.83
CA GLU A 363 11.77 -23.93 -15.19
C GLU A 363 10.94 -22.77 -15.77
N ILE A 364 11.60 -21.99 -16.65
CA ILE A 364 10.94 -20.96 -17.45
C ILE A 364 10.71 -21.57 -18.85
N PRO A 365 9.46 -21.66 -19.35
CA PRO A 365 9.22 -22.15 -20.69
C PRO A 365 9.73 -21.14 -21.72
N SER A 366 10.37 -21.61 -22.80
CA SER A 366 10.89 -20.73 -23.86
C SER A 366 9.82 -19.85 -24.50
N ASN A 367 8.57 -20.34 -24.55
CA ASN A 367 7.42 -19.59 -25.04
C ASN A 367 7.08 -18.34 -24.19
N LEU A 368 7.52 -18.24 -22.94
CA LEU A 368 7.33 -17.02 -22.13
C LEU A 368 7.96 -15.80 -22.82
N PHE A 369 9.09 -15.98 -23.49
CA PHE A 369 9.79 -14.90 -24.17
C PHE A 369 9.25 -14.58 -25.57
N LYS A 370 8.14 -15.21 -25.97
CA LYS A 370 7.34 -14.79 -27.15
C LYS A 370 6.32 -13.69 -26.81
N LEU A 371 6.23 -13.29 -25.53
CA LEU A 371 5.38 -12.19 -25.10
C LEU A 371 6.01 -10.85 -25.52
N GLU A 372 5.56 -10.31 -26.65
CA GLU A 372 6.15 -9.11 -27.26
C GLU A 372 6.01 -7.84 -26.41
N HIS A 373 5.00 -7.78 -25.55
CA HIS A 373 4.72 -6.62 -24.70
C HIS A 373 5.17 -6.79 -23.24
N LEU A 374 5.85 -7.89 -22.88
CA LEU A 374 6.26 -8.13 -21.51
C LEU A 374 7.37 -7.15 -21.09
N GLU A 375 7.07 -6.28 -20.14
CA GLU A 375 7.95 -5.22 -19.64
C GLU A 375 8.57 -5.56 -18.28
N PHE A 376 7.84 -6.29 -17.45
CA PHE A 376 8.23 -6.61 -16.08
C PHE A 376 7.99 -8.08 -15.76
N LEU A 377 9.07 -8.80 -15.41
CA LEU A 377 9.03 -10.19 -15.00
C LEU A 377 9.66 -10.38 -13.62
N ASP A 378 8.85 -10.80 -12.65
CA ASP A 378 9.29 -11.09 -11.29
C ASP A 378 9.11 -12.58 -10.95
N LEU A 379 10.26 -13.27 -10.86
CA LEU A 379 10.41 -14.70 -10.59
C LEU A 379 11.27 -14.95 -9.34
N ARG A 380 11.52 -13.93 -8.50
CA ARG A 380 12.34 -14.11 -7.29
C ARG A 380 11.78 -15.17 -6.35
N LEU A 381 12.63 -15.76 -5.53
CA LEU A 381 12.25 -16.77 -4.52
C LEU A 381 11.48 -17.94 -5.15
N ASN A 382 12.07 -18.53 -6.19
CA ASN A 382 11.59 -19.76 -6.83
C ASN A 382 12.70 -20.83 -6.80
N GLN A 383 12.62 -21.84 -7.64
CA GLN A 383 13.60 -22.94 -7.73
C GLN A 383 14.21 -23.04 -9.12
N ILE A 384 14.27 -21.92 -9.85
CA ILE A 384 14.69 -21.85 -11.25
C ILE A 384 16.19 -22.12 -11.36
N SER A 385 16.56 -23.10 -12.19
CA SER A 385 17.96 -23.51 -12.40
C SER A 385 18.63 -22.84 -13.61
N SER A 386 17.84 -22.41 -14.60
CA SER A 386 18.35 -21.79 -15.83
C SER A 386 17.36 -20.82 -16.46
N ILE A 387 17.89 -19.91 -17.27
CA ILE A 387 17.11 -19.01 -18.13
C ILE A 387 17.29 -19.50 -19.58
N PRO A 388 16.20 -19.78 -20.32
CA PRO A 388 16.26 -20.16 -21.74
C PRO A 388 16.96 -19.12 -22.62
N ILE A 389 17.65 -19.57 -23.67
CA ILE A 389 18.35 -18.69 -24.62
C ILE A 389 17.39 -17.76 -25.38
N GLU A 390 16.12 -18.17 -25.50
CA GLU A 390 15.02 -17.43 -26.11
C GLU A 390 14.68 -16.15 -25.34
N ILE A 391 15.28 -15.89 -24.17
CA ILE A 391 15.18 -14.61 -23.46
C ILE A 391 15.50 -13.42 -24.37
N SER A 392 16.36 -13.60 -25.37
CA SER A 392 16.68 -12.58 -26.40
C SER A 392 15.47 -12.11 -27.23
N ASN A 393 14.37 -12.86 -27.25
CA ASN A 393 13.13 -12.49 -27.93
C ASN A 393 12.30 -11.47 -27.14
N ALA A 394 12.52 -11.33 -25.83
CA ALA A 394 11.75 -10.45 -24.95
C ALA A 394 12.17 -8.98 -25.08
N LYS A 395 12.02 -8.42 -26.29
CA LYS A 395 12.54 -7.10 -26.69
C LYS A 395 12.01 -5.94 -25.85
N SER A 396 10.81 -6.07 -25.30
CA SER A 396 10.16 -5.05 -24.45
C SER A 396 10.47 -5.21 -22.96
N LEU A 397 11.25 -6.22 -22.56
CA LEU A 397 11.54 -6.49 -21.16
C LEU A 397 12.52 -5.45 -20.63
N HIS A 398 12.11 -4.72 -19.59
CA HIS A 398 12.92 -3.69 -18.94
C HIS A 398 13.38 -4.13 -17.55
N HIS A 399 12.57 -4.93 -16.84
CA HIS A 399 12.88 -5.39 -15.49
C HIS A 399 12.81 -6.92 -15.41
N LEU A 400 13.95 -7.53 -15.09
CA LEU A 400 14.05 -8.95 -14.80
C LEU A 400 14.50 -9.16 -13.34
N ILE A 401 13.58 -9.61 -12.51
CA ILE A 401 13.81 -9.87 -11.08
C ILE A 401 13.76 -11.38 -10.85
N ILE A 402 14.91 -12.02 -10.60
CA ILE A 402 15.02 -13.49 -10.48
C ILE A 402 15.93 -13.91 -9.32
N PHE A 403 16.07 -13.06 -8.31
CA PHE A 403 16.90 -13.32 -7.15
C PHE A 403 16.37 -14.45 -6.27
N GLY A 404 17.23 -15.12 -5.49
CA GLY A 404 16.83 -16.20 -4.61
C GLY A 404 16.34 -17.44 -5.37
N ASN A 405 17.06 -17.82 -6.42
CA ASN A 405 16.80 -18.99 -7.25
C ASN A 405 18.02 -19.94 -7.22
N LYS A 406 18.10 -20.88 -8.17
CA LYS A 406 19.17 -21.87 -8.29
C LYS A 406 20.00 -21.65 -9.57
N LEU A 407 20.05 -20.43 -10.10
CA LEU A 407 20.78 -20.13 -11.34
C LEU A 407 22.28 -20.36 -11.14
N THR A 408 22.90 -21.14 -12.01
CA THR A 408 24.36 -21.38 -12.03
C THR A 408 25.10 -20.50 -13.04
N SER A 409 24.39 -19.99 -14.04
CA SER A 409 24.90 -19.10 -15.09
C SER A 409 23.78 -18.26 -15.69
N LEU A 410 24.14 -17.16 -16.33
CA LEU A 410 23.24 -16.41 -17.23
C LEU A 410 23.54 -16.80 -18.68
N PRO A 411 22.53 -16.96 -19.56
CA PRO A 411 22.78 -17.18 -20.97
C PRO A 411 23.39 -15.92 -21.61
N HIS A 412 24.37 -16.06 -22.50
CA HIS A 412 24.97 -14.92 -23.22
C HIS A 412 23.92 -14.06 -23.94
N THR A 413 22.80 -14.67 -24.34
CA THR A 413 21.70 -14.02 -25.04
C THR A 413 20.96 -12.97 -24.20
N ILE A 414 21.15 -12.94 -22.87
CA ILE A 414 20.63 -11.86 -22.01
C ILE A 414 21.23 -10.49 -22.38
N CYS A 415 22.44 -10.48 -22.95
CA CYS A 415 23.14 -9.25 -23.35
C CYS A 415 22.46 -8.56 -24.54
N PHE A 416 21.58 -9.25 -25.29
CA PHE A 416 20.83 -8.68 -26.40
C PHE A 416 19.62 -7.83 -25.96
N LEU A 417 19.30 -7.80 -24.68
CA LEU A 417 18.13 -7.09 -24.15
C LEU A 417 18.45 -5.66 -23.70
N HIS A 418 17.47 -4.77 -23.79
CA HIS A 418 17.53 -3.41 -23.27
C HIS A 418 17.02 -3.34 -21.82
N LEU A 419 17.51 -4.23 -20.94
CA LEU A 419 17.10 -4.24 -19.53
C LEU A 419 17.55 -2.95 -18.84
N GLN A 420 16.68 -2.37 -18.03
CA GLN A 420 16.99 -1.29 -17.10
C GLN A 420 17.43 -1.86 -15.74
N GLN A 421 16.85 -2.99 -15.32
CA GLN A 421 17.16 -3.65 -14.06
C GLN A 421 17.30 -5.15 -14.22
N LEU A 422 18.41 -5.68 -13.68
CA LEU A 422 18.68 -7.10 -13.56
C LEU A 422 19.05 -7.41 -12.10
N SER A 423 18.17 -8.15 -11.42
CA SER A 423 18.36 -8.55 -10.03
C SER A 423 18.45 -10.07 -9.94
N VAL A 424 19.67 -10.57 -9.72
CA VAL A 424 20.02 -12.00 -9.71
C VAL A 424 20.69 -12.41 -8.39
N GLN A 425 20.56 -11.62 -7.33
CA GLN A 425 21.17 -11.89 -6.04
C GLN A 425 20.70 -13.20 -5.41
N GLY A 426 21.50 -13.82 -4.54
CA GLY A 426 21.11 -15.07 -3.88
C GLY A 426 20.91 -16.25 -4.84
N ASN A 427 21.71 -16.31 -5.90
CA ASN A 427 21.80 -17.45 -6.82
C ASN A 427 23.15 -18.17 -6.65
N GLN A 428 23.52 -19.04 -7.59
CA GLN A 428 24.76 -19.82 -7.60
C GLN A 428 25.62 -19.48 -8.81
N ILE A 429 25.54 -18.23 -9.30
CA ILE A 429 26.22 -17.80 -10.52
C ILE A 429 27.73 -17.80 -10.28
N LEU A 430 28.47 -18.53 -11.13
CA LEU A 430 29.93 -18.66 -11.04
C LEU A 430 30.68 -17.58 -11.81
N SER A 431 30.13 -17.17 -12.95
CA SER A 431 30.68 -16.16 -13.84
C SER A 431 29.59 -15.48 -14.65
N LEU A 432 29.87 -14.28 -15.14
CA LEU A 432 29.03 -13.59 -16.12
C LEU A 432 29.47 -13.98 -17.55
N PRO A 433 28.56 -13.93 -18.55
CA PRO A 433 28.93 -14.09 -19.96
C PRO A 433 30.07 -13.13 -20.38
N SER A 434 30.91 -13.53 -21.33
CA SER A 434 32.01 -12.69 -21.83
C SER A 434 31.54 -11.38 -22.48
N GLU A 435 30.30 -11.36 -22.96
CA GLU A 435 29.63 -10.23 -23.58
C GLU A 435 29.22 -9.15 -22.58
N PHE A 436 29.27 -9.43 -21.27
CA PHE A 436 28.90 -8.47 -20.24
C PHE A 436 29.87 -7.28 -20.24
N GLY A 437 29.35 -6.07 -20.46
CA GLY A 437 30.19 -4.87 -20.59
C GLY A 437 30.80 -4.68 -21.98
N ASP A 438 30.49 -5.52 -22.97
CA ASP A 438 30.81 -5.21 -24.37
C ASP A 438 29.79 -4.19 -24.91
N THR A 439 30.30 -3.06 -25.38
CA THR A 439 29.51 -1.93 -25.89
C THR A 439 28.67 -2.25 -27.13
N GLN A 440 28.96 -3.35 -27.83
CA GLN A 440 28.15 -3.80 -28.98
C GLN A 440 26.80 -4.38 -28.55
N PHE A 441 26.66 -4.79 -27.29
CA PHE A 441 25.45 -5.43 -26.77
C PHE A 441 24.53 -4.40 -26.11
N ALA A 442 23.22 -4.60 -26.28
CA ALA A 442 22.18 -3.69 -25.81
C ALA A 442 22.22 -3.49 -24.28
N LEU A 443 22.43 -4.59 -23.54
CA LEU A 443 22.41 -4.61 -22.09
C LEU A 443 23.43 -3.64 -21.47
N THR A 444 24.64 -3.61 -22.03
CA THR A 444 25.73 -2.73 -21.60
C THR A 444 25.31 -1.26 -21.63
N ASN A 445 24.47 -0.88 -22.60
CA ASN A 445 24.05 0.49 -22.83
C ASN A 445 22.72 0.85 -22.15
N SER A 446 21.95 -0.13 -21.64
CA SER A 446 20.63 0.13 -21.04
C SER A 446 20.58 -0.07 -19.52
N LEU A 447 21.46 -0.93 -18.97
CA LEU A 447 21.33 -1.37 -17.59
C LEU A 447 21.70 -0.27 -16.61
N THR A 448 20.77 -0.01 -15.68
CA THR A 448 20.91 1.02 -14.63
C THR A 448 21.09 0.39 -13.25
N HIS A 449 20.54 -0.80 -13.02
CA HIS A 449 20.60 -1.49 -11.74
C HIS A 449 21.01 -2.95 -11.93
N LEU A 450 22.13 -3.33 -11.31
CA LEU A 450 22.66 -4.69 -11.31
C LEU A 450 22.93 -5.15 -9.88
N ASP A 451 22.19 -6.16 -9.43
CA ASP A 451 22.43 -6.80 -8.13
C ASP A 451 22.89 -8.24 -8.35
N LEU A 452 24.17 -8.47 -8.05
CA LEU A 452 24.88 -9.75 -8.15
C LEU A 452 25.28 -10.28 -6.77
N SER A 453 24.78 -9.66 -5.69
CA SER A 453 25.17 -10.03 -4.34
C SER A 453 24.78 -11.46 -3.98
N SER A 454 25.48 -12.07 -3.03
CA SER A 454 25.17 -13.43 -2.56
C SER A 454 25.15 -14.48 -3.70
N ASN A 455 26.18 -14.47 -4.54
CA ASN A 455 26.43 -15.46 -5.60
C ASN A 455 27.76 -16.18 -5.35
N SER A 456 28.24 -16.95 -6.33
CA SER A 456 29.50 -17.69 -6.28
C SER A 456 30.53 -17.12 -7.26
N LEU A 457 30.46 -15.81 -7.57
CA LEU A 457 31.32 -15.18 -8.57
C LEU A 457 32.79 -15.23 -8.13
N THR A 458 33.64 -15.76 -9.00
CA THR A 458 35.10 -15.80 -8.80
C THR A 458 35.82 -14.63 -9.47
N GLU A 459 35.27 -14.13 -10.58
CA GLU A 459 35.83 -13.05 -11.37
C GLU A 459 34.72 -12.21 -12.05
N ILE A 460 35.09 -11.02 -12.49
CA ILE A 460 34.26 -10.11 -13.25
C ILE A 460 35.15 -9.44 -14.30
N SER A 461 34.66 -9.36 -15.52
CA SER A 461 35.42 -8.75 -16.60
C SER A 461 35.61 -7.25 -16.37
N GLU A 462 36.79 -6.74 -16.70
CA GLU A 462 37.08 -5.29 -16.68
C GLU A 462 36.15 -4.51 -17.61
N SER A 463 35.59 -5.16 -18.64
CA SER A 463 34.60 -4.57 -19.54
C SER A 463 33.36 -4.02 -18.82
N ILE A 464 33.09 -4.42 -17.58
CA ILE A 464 31.97 -3.87 -16.80
C ILE A 464 32.03 -2.34 -16.66
N ILE A 465 33.22 -1.74 -16.72
CA ILE A 465 33.42 -0.27 -16.70
C ILE A 465 32.73 0.44 -17.88
N ASN A 466 32.47 -0.28 -18.97
CA ASN A 466 31.81 0.27 -20.15
C ASN A 466 30.30 0.45 -19.94
N MET A 467 29.72 -0.08 -18.86
CA MET A 467 28.29 0.03 -18.56
C MET A 467 27.92 1.43 -18.03
N LYS A 468 28.22 2.49 -18.78
CA LYS A 468 28.19 3.89 -18.30
C LYS A 468 26.87 4.37 -17.69
N ASN A 469 25.75 3.71 -18.00
CA ASN A 469 24.43 4.02 -17.47
C ASN A 469 24.11 3.31 -16.14
N LEU A 470 25.00 2.45 -15.64
CA LEU A 470 24.83 1.76 -14.37
C LEU A 470 24.91 2.76 -13.21
N LEU A 471 23.86 2.80 -12.40
CA LEU A 471 23.70 3.64 -11.22
C LEU A 471 23.86 2.83 -9.93
N TYR A 472 23.57 1.53 -9.96
CA TYR A 472 23.67 0.64 -8.81
C TYR A 472 24.36 -0.67 -9.19
N LEU A 473 25.41 -1.03 -8.42
CA LEU A 473 26.10 -2.31 -8.50
C LEU A 473 26.35 -2.92 -7.11
N ASP A 474 25.79 -4.09 -6.85
CA ASP A 474 26.07 -4.84 -5.62
C ASP A 474 26.77 -6.16 -5.94
N LEU A 475 27.99 -6.33 -5.42
CA LEU A 475 28.82 -7.51 -5.57
C LEU A 475 29.14 -8.19 -4.22
N THR A 476 28.53 -7.74 -3.13
CA THR A 476 28.78 -8.28 -1.78
C THR A 476 28.49 -9.78 -1.70
N LYS A 477 29.15 -10.48 -0.76
CA LYS A 477 28.94 -11.91 -0.51
C LYS A 477 29.17 -12.82 -1.73
N ASN A 478 30.29 -12.63 -2.44
CA ASN A 478 30.78 -13.53 -3.49
C ASN A 478 32.10 -14.19 -3.08
N SER A 479 32.44 -15.35 -3.66
CA SER A 479 33.60 -16.17 -3.24
C SER A 479 34.96 -15.58 -3.64
N GLY A 480 35.05 -14.80 -4.73
CA GLY A 480 36.29 -14.17 -5.21
C GLY A 480 36.58 -12.76 -4.68
N ASN A 481 35.85 -12.30 -3.65
CA ASN A 481 35.68 -10.87 -3.36
C ASN A 481 36.99 -10.07 -3.17
N SER A 482 38.03 -10.63 -2.55
CA SER A 482 39.26 -9.90 -2.28
C SER A 482 40.06 -9.51 -3.53
N SER A 483 40.11 -10.38 -4.54
CA SER A 483 40.77 -10.08 -5.84
C SER A 483 39.88 -9.19 -6.71
N LEU A 484 38.58 -9.50 -6.76
CA LEU A 484 37.54 -8.75 -7.46
C LEU A 484 37.44 -7.29 -7.02
N ALA A 485 37.36 -7.05 -5.71
CA ALA A 485 37.24 -5.72 -5.13
C ALA A 485 38.51 -4.90 -5.33
N TYR A 486 39.70 -5.52 -5.30
CA TYR A 486 40.96 -4.80 -5.56
C TYR A 486 41.02 -4.31 -7.00
N THR A 487 40.73 -5.19 -7.97
CA THR A 487 40.71 -4.85 -9.41
C THR A 487 39.67 -3.77 -9.69
N LEU A 488 38.46 -3.86 -9.13
CA LEU A 488 37.41 -2.88 -9.42
C LEU A 488 37.59 -1.53 -8.70
N ARG A 489 38.20 -1.49 -7.50
CA ARG A 489 38.40 -0.24 -6.74
C ARG A 489 39.28 0.78 -7.48
N SER A 490 40.24 0.33 -8.29
CA SER A 490 41.01 1.25 -9.14
C SER A 490 40.17 1.86 -10.26
N TYR A 491 39.21 1.11 -10.79
CA TYR A 491 38.36 1.54 -11.90
C TYR A 491 37.15 2.39 -11.47
N PHE A 492 36.61 2.18 -10.27
CA PHE A 492 35.44 2.95 -9.78
C PHE A 492 35.73 4.43 -9.51
N LYS A 493 37.00 4.83 -9.38
CA LYS A 493 37.36 6.25 -9.25
C LYS A 493 36.90 7.07 -10.46
N ASP A 494 36.83 6.45 -11.64
CA ASP A 494 36.43 7.10 -12.88
C ASP A 494 34.93 6.92 -13.19
N TRP A 495 34.14 6.41 -12.23
CA TRP A 495 32.72 6.11 -12.40
C TRP A 495 31.84 6.93 -11.42
N PRO A 496 31.71 8.26 -11.65
CA PRO A 496 31.26 9.21 -10.63
C PRO A 496 29.81 9.06 -10.16
N ASN A 497 28.94 8.46 -10.98
CA ASN A 497 27.50 8.32 -10.69
C ASN A 497 27.12 6.91 -10.16
N LEU A 498 28.09 6.02 -10.00
CA LEU A 498 27.83 4.65 -9.55
C LEU A 498 27.76 4.57 -8.03
N THR A 499 26.62 4.14 -7.51
CA THR A 499 26.52 3.62 -6.15
C THR A 499 26.88 2.14 -6.15
N TYR A 500 27.94 1.75 -5.44
CA TYR A 500 28.38 0.35 -5.40
C TYR A 500 28.57 -0.19 -3.99
N LYS A 501 28.48 -1.53 -3.87
CA LYS A 501 28.76 -2.28 -2.64
C LYS A 501 29.73 -3.45 -2.91
N LEU A 502 30.76 -3.53 -2.08
CA LEU A 502 31.81 -4.56 -2.06
C LEU A 502 32.01 -5.01 -0.59
N ASP A 503 32.53 -6.22 -0.35
CA ASP A 503 32.85 -6.66 1.03
C ASP A 503 34.12 -5.98 1.59
#